data_AF-A0A6A6TDN3-F1
#
_entry.id   AF-A0A6A6TDN3-F1
#
_cell.length_a   1.000
_cell.length_b   1.000
_cell.length_c   1.000
_cell.angle_alpha   90.00
_cell.angle_beta   90.00
_cell.angle_gamma   90.00
#
_symmetry.space_group_name_H-M   'P 1'
#
loop_
_entity.id
_entity.type
_entity.pdbx_description
1 polymer ?
#
loop_
_entity_poly.entity_id
_entity_poly.type
_entity_poly.pdbx_seq_one_letter_code
_entity_poly.pdbx_strand_id
1 'polypeptide(L)'
;MSSEALPISPARFAKALEDLSIGSLHSKVAELRNSIAHLEASNKELEHFARENDDRDCYEYLLENRQVIKSMEERIELVKREIVEVRGMPFEPQEVKTAPATQNGTATATQNGTSAGQAATNGGDASAAAVNGEEEEGVFL
;
A
#
# COMPACT_ATOMS: atom_id res chain seq x y z
N MET A 1 9.92 19.08 -7.10
CA MET A 1 10.34 17.69 -6.84
C MET A 1 11.44 17.77 -5.80
N SER A 2 11.26 17.15 -4.64
CA SER A 2 12.10 17.31 -3.45
C SER A 2 13.43 16.55 -3.61
N SER A 3 14.46 17.19 -4.18
CA SER A 3 15.82 16.63 -4.26
C SER A 3 16.71 17.03 -3.07
N GLU A 4 16.14 17.70 -2.05
CA GLU A 4 16.88 18.26 -0.90
C GLU A 4 16.76 17.43 0.38
N ALA A 5 15.98 16.35 0.38
CA ALA A 5 15.90 15.47 1.53
C ALA A 5 17.17 14.60 1.60
N LEU A 6 18.20 15.08 2.29
CA LEU A 6 19.39 14.28 2.58
C LEU A 6 18.97 12.97 3.28
N PRO A 7 19.44 11.80 2.80
CA PRO A 7 19.22 10.54 3.48
C PRO A 7 19.70 10.63 4.93
N ILE A 8 18.89 10.14 5.87
CA ILE A 8 19.30 10.00 7.26
C ILE A 8 20.52 9.08 7.35
N SER A 9 21.55 9.52 8.08
CA SER A 9 22.76 8.71 8.26
C SER A 9 22.45 7.44 9.06
N PRO A 10 23.17 6.33 8.81
CA PRO A 10 22.99 5.09 9.56
C PRO A 10 23.09 5.28 11.08
N ALA A 11 24.04 6.11 11.54
CA ALA A 11 24.22 6.41 12.96
C ALA A 11 23.01 7.15 13.58
N ARG A 12 22.45 8.14 12.87
CA ARG A 12 21.26 8.86 13.36
C ARG A 12 20.03 7.95 13.35
N PHE A 13 19.91 7.09 12.35
CA PHE A 13 18.85 6.08 12.29
C PHE A 13 18.95 5.12 13.48
N ALA A 14 20.12 4.53 13.73
CA ALA A 14 20.35 3.64 14.87
C ALA A 14 19.99 4.30 16.21
N LYS A 15 20.41 5.56 16.41
CA LYS A 15 20.08 6.29 17.64
C LYS A 15 18.57 6.45 17.86
N ALA A 16 17.81 6.65 16.78
CA ALA A 16 16.36 6.78 16.87
C ALA A 16 15.64 5.45 17.17
N LEU A 17 16.29 4.30 16.96
CA LEU A 17 15.69 2.99 17.26
C LEU A 17 15.56 2.72 18.76
N GLU A 18 16.46 3.29 19.57
CA GLU A 18 16.49 3.12 21.03
C GLU A 18 15.16 3.55 21.69
N ASP A 19 14.51 4.59 21.15
CA ASP A 19 13.27 5.16 21.68
C ASP A 19 12.00 4.43 21.22
N LEU A 20 12.10 3.48 20.29
CA LEU A 20 10.95 2.81 19.68
C LEU A 20 10.48 1.60 20.50
N SER A 21 9.17 1.33 20.49
CA SER A 21 8.63 0.07 21.02
C SER A 21 9.02 -1.11 20.13
N ILE A 22 9.01 -2.34 20.68
CA ILE A 22 9.33 -3.54 19.89
C ILE A 22 8.38 -3.75 18.71
N GLY A 23 7.09 -3.47 18.91
CA GLY A 23 6.10 -3.54 17.83
C GLY A 23 6.43 -2.56 16.71
N SER A 24 6.83 -1.34 17.05
CA SER A 24 7.26 -0.32 16.08
C SER A 24 8.52 -0.75 15.31
N LEU A 25 9.47 -1.43 15.96
CA LEU A 25 10.66 -1.96 15.28
C LEU A 25 10.30 -3.03 14.25
N HIS A 26 9.46 -4.01 14.59
CA HIS A 26 8.99 -5.01 13.62
C HIS A 26 8.17 -4.37 12.49
N SER A 27 7.29 -3.41 12.81
CA SER A 27 6.58 -2.64 11.78
C SER A 27 7.55 -1.92 10.85
N LYS A 28 8.66 -1.38 11.36
CA LYS A 28 9.67 -0.74 10.51
C LYS A 28 10.39 -1.73 9.59
N VAL A 29 10.69 -2.94 10.07
CA VAL A 29 11.24 -4.01 9.23
C VAL A 29 10.25 -4.37 8.11
N ALA A 30 8.97 -4.53 8.43
CA ALA A 30 7.94 -4.85 7.44
C ALA A 30 7.80 -3.73 6.37
N GLU A 31 7.80 -2.47 6.79
CA GLU A 31 7.78 -1.31 5.90
C GLU A 31 8.99 -1.27 4.96
N LEU A 32 10.20 -1.50 5.48
CA LEU A 32 11.44 -1.52 4.69
C LEU A 32 11.44 -2.69 3.69
N ARG A 33 11.04 -3.89 4.12
CA ARG A 33 10.90 -5.06 3.24
C ARG A 33 9.91 -4.81 2.11
N ASN A 34 8.77 -4.19 2.42
CA ASN A 34 7.77 -3.85 1.41
C ASN A 34 8.32 -2.81 0.41
N SER A 35 9.00 -1.78 0.92
CA SER A 35 9.63 -0.75 0.08
C SER A 35 10.68 -1.33 -0.87
N ILE A 36 11.51 -2.26 -0.38
CA ILE A 36 12.48 -3.00 -1.21
C ILE A 36 11.75 -3.81 -2.29
N ALA A 37 10.74 -4.59 -1.92
CA ALA A 37 10.00 -5.44 -2.86
C ALA A 37 9.35 -4.61 -3.99
N HIS A 38 8.76 -3.46 -3.64
CA HIS A 38 8.21 -2.53 -4.64
C HIS A 38 9.28 -1.94 -5.55
N LEU A 39 10.42 -1.53 -4.99
CA LEU A 39 11.51 -0.95 -5.78
C LEU A 39 12.19 -1.97 -6.69
N GLU A 40 12.32 -3.23 -6.26
CA GLU A 40 12.81 -4.34 -7.08
C GLU A 40 11.86 -4.64 -8.24
N ALA A 41 10.55 -4.68 -7.98
CA ALA A 41 9.55 -4.86 -9.03
C ALA A 41 9.61 -3.72 -10.06
N SER A 42 9.66 -2.47 -9.59
CA SER A 42 9.78 -1.30 -10.47
C SER A 42 11.10 -1.30 -11.25
N ASN A 43 12.22 -1.70 -10.64
CA ASN A 43 13.50 -1.84 -11.34
C ASN A 43 13.44 -2.90 -12.44
N LYS A 44 12.71 -4.00 -12.24
CA LYS A 44 12.56 -5.03 -13.27
C LYS A 44 11.82 -4.49 -14.50
N GLU A 45 10.76 -3.70 -14.27
CA GLU A 45 10.02 -3.03 -15.34
C GLU A 45 10.88 -1.98 -16.05
N LEU A 46 11.62 -1.17 -15.28
CA LEU A 46 12.53 -0.16 -15.82
C LEU A 46 13.69 -0.78 -16.61
N GLU A 47 14.22 -1.93 -16.18
CA GLU A 47 15.27 -2.65 -16.92
C GLU A 47 14.78 -3.14 -18.27
N HIS A 48 13.54 -3.65 -18.33
CA HIS A 48 12.91 -4.03 -19.59
C HIS A 48 12.81 -2.83 -20.54
N PHE A 49 12.24 -1.72 -20.04
CA PHE A 49 12.10 -0.48 -20.80
C PHE A 49 13.46 0.07 -21.29
N ALA A 50 14.45 0.14 -20.40
CA ALA A 50 15.79 0.66 -20.72
C ALA A 50 16.45 -0.15 -21.84
N ARG A 51 16.31 -1.48 -21.80
CA ARG A 51 16.88 -2.37 -22.81
C ARG A 51 16.18 -2.25 -24.16
N GLU A 52 14.86 -2.12 -24.17
CA GLU A 52 14.09 -1.96 -25.41
C GLU A 52 14.37 -0.64 -26.12
N ASN A 53 14.67 0.42 -25.36
CA ASN A 53 14.84 1.77 -25.89
C ASN A 53 16.32 2.22 -25.94
N ASP A 54 17.26 1.37 -25.52
CA ASP A 54 18.69 1.69 -25.35
C ASP A 54 18.90 3.01 -24.56
N ASP A 55 18.10 3.20 -23.50
CA ASP A 55 18.01 4.45 -22.76
C ASP A 55 19.04 4.48 -21.62
N ARG A 56 20.06 5.31 -21.80
CA ARG A 56 21.15 5.52 -20.84
C ARG A 56 20.67 6.12 -19.51
N ASP A 57 19.73 7.05 -19.53
CA ASP A 57 19.27 7.72 -18.32
C ASP A 57 18.51 6.71 -17.44
N CYS A 58 17.74 5.83 -18.07
CA CYS A 58 17.09 4.72 -17.37
C CYS A 58 18.09 3.77 -16.69
N TYR A 59 19.27 3.52 -17.29
CA TYR A 59 20.33 2.74 -16.66
C TYR A 59 20.95 3.46 -15.45
N GLU A 60 21.11 4.77 -15.50
CA GLU A 60 21.60 5.56 -14.36
C GLU A 60 20.61 5.50 -13.19
N TYR A 61 19.30 5.65 -13.44
CA TYR A 61 18.27 5.49 -12.42
C TYR A 61 18.25 4.08 -11.80
N LEU A 62 18.47 3.03 -12.60
CA LEU A 62 18.59 1.65 -12.07
C LEU A 62 19.75 1.51 -11.09
N LEU A 63 20.89 2.16 -11.36
CA LEU A 63 22.04 2.12 -10.46
C LEU A 63 21.76 2.87 -9.15
N GLU A 64 21.12 4.03 -9.23
CA GLU A 64 20.70 4.80 -8.05
C GLU A 64 19.70 4.02 -7.19
N ASN A 65 18.67 3.43 -7.80
CA ASN A 65 17.67 2.63 -7.08
C ASN A 65 18.31 1.42 -6.38
N ARG A 66 19.30 0.77 -7.00
CA ARG A 66 20.06 -0.32 -6.34
C ARG A 66 20.82 0.19 -5.11
N GLN A 67 21.34 1.41 -5.14
CA GLN A 67 21.98 2.01 -3.97
C GLN A 67 20.96 2.31 -2.85
N VAL A 68 19.74 2.73 -3.22
CA VAL A 68 18.64 2.90 -2.27
C VAL A 68 18.27 1.58 -1.60
N ILE A 69 18.15 0.48 -2.37
CA ILE A 69 17.88 -0.87 -1.84
C ILE A 69 18.94 -1.25 -0.81
N LYS A 70 20.24 -1.14 -1.14
CA LYS A 70 21.34 -1.43 -0.20
C LYS A 70 21.23 -0.62 1.09
N SER A 71 20.86 0.66 0.99
CA SER A 71 20.67 1.51 2.16
C SER A 71 19.46 1.10 3.00
N MET A 72 18.39 0.56 2.38
CA MET A 72 17.25 0.00 3.11
C MET A 72 17.61 -1.32 3.80
N GLU A 73 18.38 -2.19 3.14
CA GLU A 73 18.89 -3.44 3.73
C GLU A 73 19.81 -3.16 4.94
N GLU A 74 20.71 -2.18 4.84
CA GLU A 74 21.54 -1.75 5.97
C GLU A 74 20.68 -1.30 7.16
N ARG A 75 19.59 -0.56 6.89
CA ARG A 75 18.65 -0.16 7.95
C ARG A 75 17.94 -1.36 8.58
N ILE A 76 17.58 -2.39 7.81
CA ILE A 76 17.02 -3.63 8.36
C ILE A 76 18.02 -4.29 9.32
N GLU A 77 19.31 -4.36 8.95
CA GLU A 77 20.34 -4.95 9.83
C GLU A 77 20.55 -4.12 11.11
N LEU A 78 20.42 -2.78 11.05
CA LEU A 78 20.44 -1.95 12.26
C LEU A 78 19.24 -2.23 13.17
N VAL A 79 18.04 -2.39 12.62
CA VAL A 79 16.85 -2.77 13.42
C VAL A 79 17.01 -4.17 14.00
N LYS A 80 17.55 -5.10 13.24
CA LYS A 80 17.85 -6.46 13.71
C LYS A 80 18.83 -6.46 14.87
N ARG A 81 19.91 -5.67 14.78
CA ARG A 81 20.87 -5.50 15.87
C ARG A 81 20.20 -4.97 17.14
N GLU A 82 19.38 -3.93 17.00
CA GLU A 82 18.62 -3.37 18.12
C GLU A 82 17.71 -4.44 18.77
N ILE A 83 16.99 -5.23 17.98
CA ILE A 83 16.09 -6.26 18.51
C ILE A 83 16.87 -7.40 19.18
N VAL A 84 17.88 -7.94 18.51
CA VAL A 84 18.56 -9.19 18.92
C VAL A 84 19.68 -8.92 19.92
N GLU A 85 20.57 -7.98 19.62
CA GLU A 85 21.78 -7.75 20.42
C GLU A 85 21.49 -6.82 21.61
N VAL A 86 20.70 -5.76 21.42
CA VAL A 86 20.43 -4.77 22.48
C VAL A 86 19.28 -5.24 23.38
N ARG A 87 18.18 -5.70 22.79
CA ARG A 87 16.98 -6.09 23.55
C ARG A 87 16.88 -7.59 23.87
N GLY A 88 17.73 -8.43 23.27
CA GLY A 88 17.75 -9.86 23.53
C GLY A 88 16.50 -10.61 23.07
N MET A 89 15.77 -10.07 22.08
CA MET A 89 14.53 -10.66 21.56
C MET A 89 14.74 -11.35 20.20
N PRO A 90 13.89 -12.32 19.83
CA PRO A 90 13.90 -12.90 18.49
C PRO A 90 13.64 -11.83 17.42
N PHE A 91 14.36 -11.90 16.30
CA PHE A 91 14.21 -10.93 15.22
C PHE A 91 12.86 -11.04 14.49
N GLU A 92 12.42 -12.27 14.24
CA GLU A 92 11.10 -12.49 13.65
C GLU A 92 10.03 -12.45 14.75
N PRO A 93 8.90 -11.75 14.53
CA PRO A 93 7.80 -11.76 15.48
C PRO A 93 7.39 -13.20 15.77
N GLN A 94 7.29 -13.56 17.04
CA GLN A 94 6.80 -14.87 17.41
C GLN A 94 5.33 -14.96 16.96
N GLU A 95 5.04 -15.85 16.00
CA GLU A 95 3.66 -16.12 15.62
C GLU A 95 2.92 -16.61 16.86
N VAL A 96 2.09 -15.74 17.42
CA VAL A 96 1.17 -16.13 18.48
C VAL A 96 0.21 -17.08 17.80
N LYS A 97 0.35 -18.39 18.08
CA LYS A 97 -0.62 -19.40 17.66
C LYS A 97 -1.95 -19.03 18.30
N THR A 98 -2.74 -18.22 17.63
CA THR A 98 -4.14 -18.04 17.97
C THR A 98 -4.78 -19.39 17.74
N ALA A 99 -5.07 -20.10 18.83
CA ALA A 99 -5.95 -21.26 18.78
C ALA A 99 -7.21 -20.85 17.99
N PRO A 100 -7.73 -21.71 17.10
CA PRO A 100 -8.90 -21.35 16.31
C PRO A 100 -10.02 -20.99 17.27
N ALA A 101 -10.44 -19.73 17.24
CA ALA A 101 -11.66 -19.32 17.92
C ALA A 101 -12.80 -20.11 17.26
N THR A 102 -13.29 -21.12 17.97
CA THR A 102 -14.46 -21.89 17.58
C THR A 102 -15.61 -20.92 17.38
N GLN A 103 -15.92 -20.67 16.11
CA GLN A 103 -17.04 -19.86 15.68
C GLN A 103 -18.33 -20.61 16.05
N ASN A 104 -19.07 -20.10 17.04
CA ASN A 104 -20.45 -20.51 17.27
C ASN A 104 -21.22 -19.43 18.02
N GLY A 105 -22.26 -18.87 17.38
CA GLY A 105 -23.39 -18.21 18.07
C GLY A 105 -23.66 -16.73 17.76
N THR A 106 -24.43 -16.49 16.67
CA THR A 106 -25.60 -15.58 16.59
C THR A 106 -25.56 -14.11 17.10
N ALA A 107 -25.75 -13.19 16.14
CA ALA A 107 -26.43 -11.87 16.16
C ALA A 107 -26.02 -10.83 17.25
N THR A 108 -25.69 -9.58 16.91
CA THR A 108 -26.64 -8.57 16.42
C THR A 108 -25.85 -7.36 15.91
N ALA A 109 -26.09 -6.93 14.67
CA ALA A 109 -25.60 -5.65 14.16
C ALA A 109 -26.43 -4.51 14.78
N THR A 110 -25.83 -3.73 15.68
CA THR A 110 -26.42 -2.48 16.15
C THR A 110 -26.09 -1.37 15.15
N GLN A 111 -26.97 -1.16 14.19
CA GLN A 111 -26.95 -0.01 13.28
C GLN A 111 -27.69 1.15 13.97
N ASN A 112 -27.00 2.27 14.17
CA ASN A 112 -27.52 3.44 14.89
C ASN A 112 -27.94 4.55 13.90
N GLY A 113 -29.16 5.08 14.05
CA GLY A 113 -29.54 6.43 13.59
C GLY A 113 -30.50 6.56 12.40
N THR A 114 -31.79 6.48 12.67
CA THR A 114 -32.93 6.83 11.79
C THR A 114 -33.24 8.34 11.77
N SER A 115 -33.67 8.89 10.63
CA SER A 115 -34.73 9.91 10.46
C SER A 115 -35.08 10.01 8.96
N ALA A 116 -36.15 9.35 8.49
CA ALA A 116 -37.55 9.79 8.47
C ALA A 116 -37.93 10.46 7.14
N GLY A 117 -38.79 9.80 6.37
CA GLY A 117 -39.36 10.30 5.12
C GLY A 117 -40.15 9.24 4.37
N GLN A 118 -41.27 8.79 4.97
CA GLN A 118 -42.25 7.90 4.34
C GLN A 118 -42.97 8.61 3.19
N ALA A 119 -43.11 7.93 2.05
CA ALA A 119 -44.34 7.92 1.27
C ALA A 119 -44.37 6.68 0.37
N ALA A 120 -45.17 5.70 0.77
CA ALA A 120 -45.56 4.57 -0.06
C ALA A 120 -46.74 4.97 -0.94
N THR A 121 -46.69 4.67 -2.24
CA THR A 121 -47.89 4.39 -3.06
C THR A 121 -47.52 3.41 -4.18
N ASN A 122 -48.00 2.18 -4.05
CA ASN A 122 -48.12 1.22 -5.16
C ASN A 122 -49.34 1.60 -6.01
N GLY A 123 -49.23 1.52 -7.34
CA GLY A 123 -50.35 1.62 -8.28
C GLY A 123 -49.90 1.25 -9.68
N GLY A 124 -50.46 0.17 -10.23
CA GLY A 124 -49.98 -0.52 -11.43
C GLY A 124 -50.48 0.03 -12.77
N ASP A 125 -49.88 -0.56 -13.81
CA ASP A 125 -50.34 -0.80 -15.19
C ASP A 125 -51.22 0.24 -15.89
N ALA A 126 -50.66 0.88 -16.92
CA ALA A 126 -51.38 1.20 -18.16
C ALA A 126 -50.40 1.40 -19.34
N SER A 127 -50.38 0.40 -20.21
CA SER A 127 -50.07 0.39 -21.63
C SER A 127 -50.08 1.75 -22.37
N ALA A 128 -49.03 2.03 -23.15
CA ALA A 128 -49.16 2.60 -24.50
C ALA A 128 -47.84 2.48 -25.26
N ALA A 129 -47.79 1.51 -26.18
CA ALA A 129 -46.90 1.53 -27.31
C ALA A 129 -47.30 2.66 -28.27
N ALA A 130 -46.35 3.46 -28.75
CA ALA A 130 -46.45 4.15 -30.03
C ALA A 130 -45.04 4.38 -30.59
N VAL A 131 -44.83 3.77 -31.73
CA VAL A 131 -43.65 3.82 -32.59
C VAL A 131 -43.91 4.87 -33.67
N ASN A 132 -42.83 5.50 -34.14
CA ASN A 132 -42.60 6.17 -35.44
C ASN A 132 -42.81 7.68 -35.62
N GLY A 133 -41.78 8.25 -36.26
CA GLY A 133 -41.80 9.32 -37.26
C GLY A 133 -41.47 10.70 -36.70
N GLU A 134 -40.59 11.53 -37.28
CA GLU A 134 -39.76 11.51 -38.49
C GLU A 134 -38.80 12.72 -38.34
N GLU A 135 -37.58 12.58 -38.87
CA GLU A 135 -36.75 13.56 -39.60
C GLU A 135 -36.77 15.05 -39.20
N GLU A 136 -35.59 15.66 -39.03
CA GLU A 136 -35.10 16.75 -39.91
C GLU A 136 -33.59 16.98 -39.71
N GLU A 137 -32.92 17.15 -40.85
CA GLU A 137 -31.50 17.42 -41.07
C GLU A 137 -31.01 18.74 -40.44
N GLY A 138 -29.68 18.83 -40.23
CA GLY A 138 -29.05 20.15 -40.10
C GLY A 138 -27.60 20.14 -39.63
N VAL A 139 -26.68 19.63 -40.46
CA VAL A 139 -25.25 19.95 -40.36
C VAL A 139 -25.03 21.29 -41.07
N PHE A 140 -24.52 22.30 -40.36
CA PHE A 140 -23.83 23.43 -40.99
C PHE A 140 -22.60 23.83 -40.16
N LEU A 141 -21.48 23.86 -40.90
CA LEU A 141 -20.09 24.28 -40.66
C LEU A 141 -19.77 25.11 -39.40
#